data_AF-A0A7X1TG80-F1
#
_entry.id   AF-A0A7X1TG80-F1
#
_cell.length_a   1.000
_cell.length_b   1.000
_cell.length_c   1.000
_cell.angle_alpha   90.00
_cell.angle_beta   90.00
_cell.angle_gamma   90.00
#
_symmetry.space_group_name_H-M   'P 1'
#
loop_
_entity.id
_entity.type
_entity.pdbx_description
1 polymer ?
#
loop_
_entity_poly.entity_id
_entity_poly.type
_entity_poly.pdbx_seq_one_letter_code
_entity_poly.pdbx_strand_id
1 'polypeptide(L)'
;MVQPNEVTRDVAQQIIGRFYRAHAQKDVALLRTVVTPDWQYVPASFGPAGGPDQMIPVFVDLASALPDMDIQILDLLIHGNLVGVRARVKGTQSGSLMGIAATSKPIEFAIHSFHEFRLRTEARWRCQ
;
A
#
# COMPACT_ATOMS: atom_id res chain seq x y z
N MET A 1 9.11 27.12 -5.39
CA MET A 1 9.33 26.78 -6.81
C MET A 1 9.36 25.27 -6.89
N VAL A 2 8.38 24.67 -7.55
CA VAL A 2 8.33 23.21 -7.76
C VAL A 2 9.39 22.87 -8.79
N GLN A 3 10.28 21.94 -8.48
CA GLN A 3 11.27 21.48 -9.47
C GLN A 3 10.54 20.67 -10.55
N PRO A 4 10.93 20.72 -11.84
CA PRO A 4 10.15 20.17 -12.95
C PRO A 4 9.86 18.64 -12.90
N ASN A 5 10.45 17.91 -11.94
CA ASN A 5 10.39 16.46 -11.82
C ASN A 5 9.89 15.98 -10.45
N GLU A 6 9.12 16.79 -9.72
CA GLU A 6 8.54 16.42 -8.41
C GLU A 6 7.09 15.96 -8.55
N VAL A 7 6.70 14.96 -7.73
CA VAL A 7 5.30 14.56 -7.65
C VAL A 7 4.48 15.67 -6.99
N THR A 8 3.37 16.06 -7.61
CA THR A 8 2.45 17.02 -7.00
C THR A 8 1.64 16.37 -5.90
N ARG A 9 1.13 17.17 -4.96
CA ARG A 9 0.26 16.68 -3.87
C ARG A 9 -0.97 15.93 -4.37
N ASP A 10 -1.63 16.44 -5.41
CA ASP A 10 -2.83 15.82 -5.95
C ASP A 10 -2.54 14.45 -6.60
N VAL A 11 -1.44 14.35 -7.34
CA VAL A 11 -0.98 13.09 -7.93
C VAL A 11 -0.59 12.09 -6.85
N ALA A 12 0.15 12.53 -5.83
CA ALA A 12 0.52 11.69 -4.70
C ALA A 12 -0.73 11.17 -3.97
N GLN A 13 -1.68 12.05 -3.64
CA GLN A 13 -2.95 11.68 -3.01
C GLN A 13 -3.73 10.65 -3.83
N GLN A 14 -3.82 10.86 -5.14
CA GLN A 14 -4.53 9.95 -6.04
C GLN A 14 -3.87 8.56 -6.06
N ILE A 15 -2.55 8.49 -6.22
CA ILE A 15 -1.82 7.22 -6.34
C ILE A 15 -1.78 6.49 -5.01
N ILE A 16 -1.44 7.18 -3.92
CA ILE A 16 -1.44 6.60 -2.57
C ILE A 16 -2.84 6.13 -2.18
N GLY A 17 -3.89 6.90 -2.50
CA GLY A 17 -5.27 6.49 -2.26
C GLY A 17 -5.63 5.19 -2.98
N ARG A 18 -5.20 5.02 -4.24
CA ARG A 18 -5.40 3.77 -4.99
C ARG A 18 -4.54 2.63 -4.45
N PHE A 19 -3.31 2.90 -4.00
CA PHE A 19 -2.42 1.92 -3.39
C PHE A 19 -3.05 1.32 -2.13
N TYR A 20 -3.52 2.16 -1.20
CA TYR A 20 -4.14 1.67 0.03
C TYR A 20 -5.52 1.06 -0.20
N ARG A 21 -6.26 1.51 -1.23
CA ARG A 21 -7.48 0.81 -1.65
C ARG A 21 -7.20 -0.61 -2.11
N ALA A 22 -6.15 -0.83 -2.91
CA ALA A 22 -5.75 -2.17 -3.31
C ALA A 22 -5.44 -3.07 -2.10
N HIS A 23 -4.80 -2.53 -1.06
CA HIS A 23 -4.55 -3.27 0.17
C HIS A 23 -5.85 -3.57 0.94
N ALA A 24 -6.67 -2.55 1.21
CA ALA A 24 -7.95 -2.69 1.91
C ALA A 24 -8.87 -3.74 1.26
N GLN A 25 -8.88 -3.77 -0.07
CA GLN A 25 -9.67 -4.69 -0.89
C GLN A 25 -8.96 -6.01 -1.23
N LYS A 26 -7.68 -6.17 -0.85
CA LYS A 26 -6.84 -7.33 -1.18
C LYS A 26 -6.80 -7.58 -2.70
N ASP A 27 -6.80 -6.51 -3.48
CA ASP A 27 -6.91 -6.51 -4.94
C ASP A 27 -5.53 -6.34 -5.59
N VAL A 28 -4.90 -7.47 -5.93
CA VAL A 28 -3.62 -7.49 -6.64
C VAL A 28 -3.74 -6.94 -8.08
N ALA A 29 -4.91 -7.08 -8.72
CA ALA A 29 -5.12 -6.54 -10.05
C ALA A 29 -5.11 -5.01 -10.04
N LEU A 30 -5.77 -4.39 -9.06
CA LEU A 30 -5.67 -2.94 -8.84
C LEU A 30 -4.22 -2.55 -8.52
N LEU A 31 -3.52 -3.28 -7.65
CA LEU A 31 -2.13 -2.98 -7.29
C LEU A 31 -1.21 -2.93 -8.53
N ARG A 32 -1.34 -3.89 -9.46
CA ARG A 32 -0.60 -3.91 -10.75
C ARG A 32 -0.79 -2.66 -11.61
N THR A 33 -1.91 -1.96 -11.45
CA THR A 33 -2.17 -0.69 -12.17
C THR A 33 -1.59 0.54 -11.46
N VAL A 34 -1.17 0.41 -10.21
CA VAL A 34 -0.72 1.51 -9.34
C VAL A 34 0.81 1.54 -9.22
N VAL A 35 1.44 0.37 -9.06
CA VAL A 35 2.89 0.25 -8.86
C VAL A 35 3.62 -0.13 -10.15
N THR A 36 4.93 0.10 -10.25
CA THR A 36 5.72 -0.35 -11.41
C THR A 36 5.85 -1.89 -11.45
N PRO A 37 6.09 -2.52 -12.62
CA PRO A 37 6.27 -3.97 -12.70
C PRO A 37 7.42 -4.50 -11.85
N ASP A 38 8.45 -3.67 -11.63
CA ASP A 38 9.63 -3.94 -10.81
C ASP A 38 9.51 -3.38 -9.37
N TRP A 39 8.30 -3.05 -8.91
CA TRP A 39 8.03 -2.54 -7.57
C TRP A 39 8.57 -3.46 -6.47
N GLN A 40 9.15 -2.87 -5.43
CA GLN A 40 9.74 -3.63 -4.31
C GLN A 40 9.05 -3.29 -2.99
N TYR A 41 8.68 -4.33 -2.25
CA TYR A 41 8.26 -4.19 -0.86
C TYR A 41 9.51 -4.35 0.01
N VAL A 42 9.93 -3.28 0.68
CA VAL A 42 11.18 -3.25 1.44
C VAL A 42 10.88 -3.15 2.94
N PRO A 43 11.41 -4.05 3.78
CA PRO A 43 12.27 -5.19 3.43
C PRO A 43 11.51 -6.31 2.70
N ALA A 44 12.19 -6.97 1.77
CA ALA A 44 11.63 -8.09 1.00
C ALA A 44 11.23 -9.22 1.95
N SER A 45 9.93 -9.54 1.98
CA SER A 45 9.37 -10.43 3.01
C SER A 45 8.56 -11.60 2.45
N PHE A 46 8.12 -11.56 1.18
CA PHE A 46 7.00 -12.40 0.72
C PHE A 46 7.33 -13.27 -0.49
N GLY A 47 8.17 -14.29 -0.26
CA GLY A 47 8.41 -15.37 -1.23
C GLY A 47 9.23 -14.96 -2.47
N PRO A 48 9.27 -15.79 -3.52
CA PRO A 48 10.12 -15.58 -4.69
C PRO A 48 9.53 -14.64 -5.74
N ALA A 49 8.26 -14.24 -5.60
CA ALA A 49 7.60 -13.37 -6.57
C ALA A 49 8.14 -11.93 -6.47
N GLY A 50 8.31 -11.26 -7.60
CA GLY A 50 8.70 -9.85 -7.68
C GLY A 50 7.53 -8.94 -8.03
N GLY A 51 7.74 -7.63 -7.95
CA GLY A 51 6.73 -6.66 -8.35
C GLY A 51 5.48 -6.71 -7.46
N PRO A 52 4.30 -6.29 -7.94
CA PRO A 52 3.05 -6.35 -7.17
C PRO A 52 2.64 -7.77 -6.75
N ASP A 53 3.10 -8.80 -7.47
CA ASP A 53 2.68 -10.19 -7.25
C ASP A 53 3.27 -10.78 -5.96
N GLN A 54 4.31 -10.16 -5.40
CA GLN A 54 4.82 -10.50 -4.07
C GLN A 54 3.76 -10.34 -2.96
N MET A 55 2.71 -9.54 -3.19
CA MET A 55 1.63 -9.32 -2.22
C MET A 55 0.53 -10.37 -2.28
N ILE A 56 0.50 -11.26 -3.27
CA ILE A 56 -0.54 -12.30 -3.40
C ILE A 56 -0.73 -13.12 -2.11
N PRO A 57 0.31 -13.76 -1.54
CA PRO A 57 0.14 -14.53 -0.30
C PRO A 57 -0.36 -13.66 0.87
N VAL A 58 0.15 -12.43 0.98
CA VAL A 58 -0.27 -11.48 2.01
C VAL A 58 -1.75 -11.11 1.87
N PHE A 59 -2.22 -10.91 0.65
CA PHE A 59 -3.62 -10.57 0.37
C PHE A 59 -4.55 -11.76 0.66
N VAL A 60 -4.11 -12.99 0.40
CA VAL A 60 -4.85 -14.20 0.81
C VAL A 60 -4.97 -14.27 2.33
N ASP A 61 -3.87 -14.06 3.06
CA ASP A 61 -3.88 -14.09 4.52
C ASP A 61 -4.75 -12.97 5.11
N LEU A 62 -4.62 -11.75 4.61
CA LEU A 62 -5.42 -10.60 5.06
C LEU A 62 -6.90 -10.73 4.69
N ALA A 63 -7.25 -11.39 3.58
CA ALA A 63 -8.64 -11.66 3.22
C ALA A 63 -9.32 -12.57 4.26
N SER A 64 -8.58 -13.50 4.84
CA SER A 64 -9.06 -14.36 5.94
C SER A 64 -9.01 -13.64 7.29
N ALA A 65 -7.88 -12.99 7.60
CA ALA A 65 -7.61 -12.41 8.91
C ALA A 65 -8.43 -11.15 9.19
N LEU A 66 -8.57 -10.27 8.19
CA LEU A 66 -9.18 -8.93 8.29
C LEU A 66 -10.07 -8.66 7.06
N PRO A 67 -11.15 -9.42 6.87
CA PRO A 67 -12.01 -9.30 5.67
C PRO A 67 -12.60 -7.90 5.50
N ASP A 68 -12.92 -7.23 6.61
CA ASP A 68 -13.48 -5.89 6.72
C ASP A 68 -12.41 -4.78 6.90
N MET A 69 -11.16 -5.05 6.51
CA MET A 69 -10.06 -4.10 6.63
C MET A 69 -10.36 -2.74 5.97
N ASP A 70 -10.25 -1.68 6.76
CA ASP A 70 -10.30 -0.28 6.34
C ASP A 70 -8.96 0.40 6.59
N ILE A 71 -8.53 1.25 5.64
CA ILE A 71 -7.29 2.00 5.75
C ILE A 71 -7.58 3.48 5.51
N GLN A 72 -7.42 4.28 6.55
CA GLN A 72 -7.59 5.73 6.51
C GLN A 72 -6.23 6.42 6.45
N ILE A 73 -5.95 7.14 5.37
CA ILE A 73 -4.77 8.01 5.26
C ILE A 73 -4.99 9.23 6.16
N LEU A 74 -4.05 9.47 7.08
CA LEU A 74 -4.10 10.61 8.01
C LEU A 74 -3.22 11.75 7.51
N ASP A 75 -2.01 11.44 7.05
CA ASP A 75 -1.04 12.44 6.61
C ASP A 75 -0.26 11.99 5.38
N LEU A 76 0.11 12.99 4.57
CA LEU A 76 1.00 12.86 3.43
C LEU A 76 2.09 13.92 3.51
N LEU A 77 3.33 13.45 3.57
CA LEU A 77 4.55 14.25 3.53
C LEU A 77 5.23 14.01 2.18
N ILE A 78 5.50 15.06 1.43
CA ILE A 78 6.08 14.97 0.09
C ILE A 78 7.41 15.71 0.09
N HIS A 79 8.45 15.03 -0.38
CA HIS A 79 9.78 15.59 -0.56
C HIS A 79 10.36 15.09 -1.89
N GLY A 80 10.34 15.95 -2.92
CA GLY A 80 10.67 15.55 -4.27
C GLY A 80 9.74 14.45 -4.77
N ASN A 81 10.28 13.25 -4.98
CA ASN A 81 9.54 12.05 -5.39
C ASN A 81 9.33 11.03 -4.26
N LEU A 82 9.68 11.40 -3.03
CA LEU A 82 9.45 10.57 -1.86
C LEU A 82 8.16 11.02 -1.18
N VAL A 83 7.29 10.06 -0.88
CA VAL A 83 6.02 10.29 -0.20
C VAL A 83 5.98 9.45 1.07
N GLY A 84 6.01 10.12 2.22
CA GLY A 84 5.74 9.52 3.52
C GLY A 84 4.24 9.52 3.80
N VAL A 85 3.73 8.38 4.28
CA VAL A 85 2.32 8.20 4.62
C VAL A 85 2.20 7.76 6.07
N ARG A 86 1.35 8.46 6.82
CA ARG A 86 0.78 7.94 8.08
C ARG A 86 -0.66 7.53 7.82
N ALA A 87 -1.01 6.29 8.16
CA ALA A 87 -2.36 5.78 8.00
C ALA A 87 -2.79 4.98 9.23
N ARG A 88 -4.11 4.85 9.40
CA ARG A 88 -4.75 4.04 10.42
C ARG A 88 -5.43 2.85 9.76
N VAL A 89 -5.18 1.66 10.28
CA VAL A 89 -5.81 0.42 9.84
C VAL A 89 -6.82 -0.03 10.89
N LYS A 90 -7.98 -0.47 10.44
CA LYS A 90 -9.05 -1.05 11.27
C LYS A 90 -9.62 -2.31 10.65
N GLY A 91 -10.18 -3.18 11.48
CA GLY A 91 -10.96 -4.34 11.04
C GLY A 91 -11.28 -5.26 12.21
N THR A 92 -11.92 -6.37 11.92
CA THR A 92 -12.25 -7.44 12.85
C THR A 92 -11.34 -8.63 12.58
N GLN A 93 -10.59 -9.09 13.60
CA GLN A 93 -9.69 -10.23 13.47
C GLN A 93 -10.48 -11.55 13.37
N SER A 94 -10.93 -11.86 12.16
CA SER A 94 -11.80 -12.99 11.83
C SER A 94 -11.02 -14.29 11.57
N GLY A 95 -9.72 -14.16 11.27
CA GLY A 95 -8.82 -15.26 10.98
C GLY A 95 -7.51 -15.17 11.77
N SER A 96 -6.63 -16.15 11.55
CA SER A 96 -5.28 -16.12 12.12
C SER A 96 -4.52 -14.91 11.59
N LEU A 97 -3.90 -14.12 12.46
CA LEU A 97 -3.11 -12.95 12.09
C LEU A 97 -1.76 -13.03 12.80
N MET A 98 -0.67 -13.10 12.03
CA MET A 98 0.70 -13.15 12.58
C MET A 98 0.90 -14.26 13.63
N GLY A 99 0.30 -15.44 13.39
CA GLY A 99 0.38 -16.59 14.31
C GLY A 99 -0.58 -16.53 15.51
N ILE A 100 -1.35 -15.45 15.66
CA ILE A 100 -2.39 -15.34 16.68
C ILE A 100 -3.70 -15.86 16.09
N ALA A 101 -4.29 -16.88 16.72
CA ALA A 101 -5.60 -17.40 16.33
C ALA A 101 -6.67 -16.30 16.30
N ALA A 102 -7.73 -16.51 15.50
CA ALA A 102 -8.83 -15.56 15.38
C ALA A 102 -9.42 -15.22 16.74
N THR A 103 -9.45 -13.93 17.09
CA THR A 103 -10.00 -13.47 18.37
C THR A 103 -11.42 -12.94 18.25
N SER A 104 -11.91 -12.70 17.02
CA SER A 104 -13.19 -12.04 16.74
C SER A 104 -13.31 -10.63 17.35
N LYS A 105 -12.19 -10.01 17.73
CA LYS A 105 -12.16 -8.66 18.31
C LYS A 105 -11.84 -7.61 17.24
N PRO A 106 -12.34 -6.37 17.42
CA PRO A 106 -11.86 -5.26 16.61
C PRO A 106 -10.38 -4.99 16.92
N ILE A 107 -9.63 -4.67 15.87
CA ILE A 107 -8.25 -4.19 15.98
C ILE A 107 -8.12 -2.82 15.35
N GLU A 108 -7.19 -2.03 15.88
CA GLU A 108 -6.84 -0.71 15.37
C GLU A 108 -5.35 -0.49 15.58
N PHE A 109 -4.63 -0.12 14.52
CA PHE A 109 -3.21 0.18 14.60
C PHE A 109 -2.79 1.22 13.56
N ALA A 110 -1.68 1.89 13.83
CA ALA A 110 -1.09 2.86 12.92
C ALA A 110 -0.02 2.20 12.05
N ILE A 111 0.08 2.64 10.80
CA ILE A 111 1.15 2.29 9.88
C ILE A 111 1.83 3.55 9.38
N HIS A 112 3.15 3.45 9.18
CA HIS A 112 3.96 4.48 8.56
C HIS A 112 4.73 3.83 7.41
N SER A 113 4.64 4.40 6.22
CA SER A 113 5.35 3.87 5.06
C SER A 113 5.90 5.00 4.21
N PHE A 114 6.95 4.68 3.47
CA PHE A 114 7.58 5.58 2.52
C PHE A 114 7.45 4.96 1.13
N HIS A 115 7.12 5.81 0.16
CA HIS A 115 6.90 5.44 -1.23
C HIS A 115 7.82 6.28 -2.09
N GLU A 116 8.54 5.65 -3.00
CA GLU A 116 9.26 6.38 -4.06
C GLU A 116 8.38 6.43 -5.31
N PHE A 117 8.35 7.57 -5.97
CA PHE A 117 7.56 7.78 -7.18
C PHE A 117 8.47 7.84 -8.39
N ARG A 118 8.14 7.07 -9.44
CA ARG A 118 8.82 7.17 -10.74
C ARG A 118 7.90 7.74 -11.81
N LEU A 119 8.43 8.70 -12.58
CA LEU A 119 7.82 9.19 -13.79
C LEU A 119 8.13 8.20 -14.91
N ARG A 120 7.12 7.48 -15.40
CA ARG A 120 7.28 6.70 -16.64
C ARG A 120 7.12 7.65 -17.84
N THR A 121 7.80 7.35 -18.95
CA THR A 121 7.46 7.93 -20.26
C THR A 121 5.95 7.75 -20.50
N GLU A 122 5.28 8.81 -20.99
CA GLU A 122 3.81 9.03 -21.02
C GLU A 122 3.16 9.72 -19.79
N ALA A 123 3.94 10.36 -18.90
CA ALA A 123 3.41 11.21 -17.83
C ALA A 123 2.48 10.52 -16.79
N ARG A 124 2.66 9.21 -16.57
CA ARG A 124 1.93 8.45 -15.53
C ARG A 124 2.88 8.08 -14.39
N TRP A 125 2.67 8.68 -13.23
CA TRP A 125 3.39 8.34 -12.01
C TRP A 125 2.94 6.99 -11.45
N ARG A 126 3.89 6.23 -10.88
CA ARG A 126 3.64 4.97 -10.17
C ARG A 126 4.52 4.90 -8.92
N CYS A 127 4.05 4.20 -7.90
CA CYS A 127 4.89 3.84 -6.75
C CYS A 127 5.92 2.79 -7.16
N GLN A 128 7.16 3.00 -6.72
CA GLN A 128 8.31 2.10 -6.81
C GLN A 128 8.53 1.34 -5.50
#